data_AF-A0A970AN37-F1
#
_entry.id   AF-A0A970AN37-F1
#
_cell.length_a   1.000
_cell.length_b   1.000
_cell.length_c   1.000
_cell.angle_alpha   90.00
_cell.angle_beta   90.00
_cell.angle_gamma   90.00
#
_symmetry.space_group_name_H-M   'P 1'
#
loop_
_entity.id
_entity.type
_entity.pdbx_description
1 polymer ?
#
loop_
_entity_poly.entity_id
_entity_poly.type
_entity_poly.pdbx_seq_one_letter_code
_entity_poly.pdbx_strand_id
1 'polypeptide(L)'
;MAKRKRIFPCGHKGYGKACHRCTQEFVAQQHYVQVLTEKQTKKQEKEASFARDTIDLRGLPDHVVTKARAIIAALGENKNYRDFGGKRLRHNRFIISIPVGRNYRMLCEDCGTFLIPQKVLSHEDYNVCKPGS
;
A
#
# COMPACT_ATOMS: atom_id res chain seq x y z
N MET A 1 44.82 44.80 7.27
CA MET A 1 45.39 43.54 7.80
C MET A 1 44.43 42.39 7.52
N ALA A 2 44.89 41.29 6.95
CA ALA A 2 44.03 40.14 6.66
C ALA A 2 43.63 39.42 7.96
N LYS A 3 42.33 39.18 8.18
CA LYS A 3 41.82 38.42 9.33
C LYS A 3 42.40 36.99 9.26
N ARG A 4 43.01 36.50 10.35
CA ARG A 4 43.58 35.14 10.45
C ARG A 4 42.49 34.14 10.84
N LYS A 5 42.43 33.00 10.13
CA LYS A 5 41.51 31.89 10.48
C LYS A 5 42.00 31.22 11.77
N ARG A 6 41.08 30.88 12.67
CA ARG A 6 41.36 30.02 13.83
C ARG A 6 41.06 28.56 13.48
N ILE A 7 41.74 27.64 14.16
CA ILE A 7 41.46 26.20 14.07
C ILE A 7 40.47 25.87 15.19
N PHE A 8 39.34 25.26 14.85
CA PHE A 8 38.35 24.77 15.79
C PHE A 8 38.82 23.44 16.42
N PRO A 9 38.31 23.03 17.60
CA PRO A 9 38.65 21.74 18.21
C PRO A 9 38.30 20.54 17.33
N CYS A 10 37.35 20.69 16.40
CA CYS A 10 37.03 19.70 15.37
C CYS A 10 38.02 19.65 14.19
N GLY A 11 39.15 20.36 14.25
CA GLY A 11 40.21 20.39 13.22
C GLY A 11 39.97 21.34 12.03
N HIS A 12 38.76 21.87 11.87
CA HIS A 12 38.41 22.77 10.76
C HIS A 12 38.91 24.21 10.98
N LYS A 13 39.14 24.97 9.89
CA LYS A 13 39.58 26.37 9.93
C LYS A 13 38.43 27.33 9.63
N GLY A 14 38.27 28.41 10.41
CA GLY A 14 37.29 29.45 10.11
C GLY A 14 37.42 30.73 10.94
N TYR A 15 36.47 31.64 10.75
CA TYR A 15 36.44 32.96 11.42
C TYR A 15 35.33 33.09 12.47
N GLY A 16 34.41 32.14 12.51
CA GLY A 16 33.21 32.19 13.36
C GLY A 16 33.42 31.65 14.77
N LYS A 17 32.41 31.84 15.63
CA LYS A 17 32.37 31.29 17.00
C LYS A 17 32.19 29.76 17.00
N ALA A 18 31.56 29.20 15.98
CA ALA A 18 31.34 27.76 15.81
C ALA A 18 31.79 27.28 14.41
N CYS A 19 32.04 25.98 14.29
CA CYS A 19 32.40 25.36 13.03
C CYS A 19 31.14 25.10 12.17
N HIS A 20 30.88 25.98 11.20
CA HIS A 20 29.76 25.82 10.27
C HIS A 20 29.81 24.51 9.46
N ARG A 21 30.99 23.95 9.22
CA ARG A 21 31.12 22.66 8.51
C ARG A 21 30.51 21.53 9.34
N CYS A 22 30.90 21.43 10.62
CA CYS A 22 30.32 20.44 11.53
C CYS A 22 28.82 20.66 11.76
N THR A 23 28.36 21.92 11.82
CA THR A 23 26.92 22.21 11.91
C THR A 23 26.17 21.73 10.67
N GLN A 24 26.70 21.97 9.47
CA GLN A 24 26.08 21.50 8.22
C GLN A 24 26.09 19.98 8.13
N GLU A 25 27.19 19.32 8.52
CA GLU A 25 27.29 17.86 8.57
C GLU A 25 26.25 17.27 9.53
N PHE A 26 26.10 17.86 10.71
CA PHE A 26 25.08 17.45 11.68
C PHE A 26 23.66 17.61 11.15
N VAL A 27 23.34 18.77 10.57
CA VAL A 27 22.02 19.03 9.96
C VAL A 27 21.75 18.06 8.82
N ALA A 28 22.74 17.79 7.96
CA ALA A 28 22.61 16.83 6.87
C ALA A 28 22.36 15.41 7.38
N GLN A 29 23.05 15.00 8.45
CA GLN A 29 22.84 13.70 9.09
C GLN A 29 21.44 13.60 9.72
N GLN A 30 20.98 14.65 10.42
CA GLN A 30 19.63 14.68 10.98
C GLN A 30 18.56 14.60 9.89
N HIS A 31 18.72 15.36 8.81
CA HIS A 31 17.81 15.33 7.66
C HIS A 31 17.79 13.95 7.00
N TYR A 32 18.95 13.31 6.81
CA TYR A 32 19.03 11.96 6.27
C TYR A 32 18.26 10.96 7.15
N VAL A 33 18.46 11.02 8.46
CA VAL A 33 17.72 10.16 9.41
C VAL A 33 16.22 10.44 9.34
N GLN A 34 15.79 11.70 9.28
CA GLN A 34 14.37 12.06 9.12
C GLN A 34 13.77 11.48 7.84
N VAL A 35 14.45 11.62 6.70
CA VAL A 35 13.95 11.07 5.42
C VAL A 35 13.80 9.54 5.49
N LEU A 36 14.71 8.85 6.18
CA LEU A 36 14.60 7.40 6.38
C LEU A 36 13.45 7.03 7.31
N THR A 37 13.24 7.75 8.41
CA THR A 37 12.14 7.48 9.34
C THR A 37 10.79 7.77 8.70
N GLU A 38 10.66 8.83 7.90
CA GLU A 38 9.44 9.15 7.13
C GLU A 38 9.12 8.06 6.09
N LYS A 39 10.12 7.50 5.42
CA LYS A 39 9.90 6.39 4.48
C LYS A 39 9.43 5.13 5.19
N GLN A 40 10.04 4.81 6.34
CA GLN A 40 9.68 3.64 7.12
C GLN A 40 8.27 3.76 7.73
N THR A 41 7.94 4.91 8.30
CA THR A 41 6.60 5.19 8.86
C THR A 41 5.53 5.08 7.78
N LYS A 42 5.70 5.73 6.63
CA LYS A 42 4.76 5.60 5.49
C LYS A 42 4.57 4.16 5.04
N LYS A 43 5.63 3.36 5.02
CA LYS A 43 5.56 1.93 4.69
C LYS A 43 4.75 1.17 5.75
N GLN A 44 5.04 1.39 7.03
CA GLN A 44 4.34 0.75 8.15
C GLN A 44 2.87 1.14 8.22
N GLU A 45 2.51 2.41 8.01
CA GLU A 45 1.12 2.87 7.97
C GLU A 45 0.33 2.19 6.84
N LYS A 46 0.98 2.03 5.68
CA LYS A 46 0.39 1.32 4.54
C LYS A 46 0.20 -0.16 4.85
N GLU A 47 1.21 -0.82 5.43
CA GLU A 47 1.11 -2.23 5.84
C GLU A 47 0.04 -2.45 6.93
N ALA A 48 -0.05 -1.53 7.91
CA ALA A 48 -1.07 -1.55 8.95
C ALA A 48 -2.49 -1.33 8.40
N SER A 49 -2.63 -0.54 7.32
CA SER A 49 -3.91 -0.39 6.63
C SER A 49 -4.38 -1.71 6.04
N PHE A 50 -3.48 -2.50 5.45
CA PHE A 50 -3.82 -3.82 4.90
C PHE A 50 -4.12 -4.88 5.96
N ALA A 51 -3.53 -4.78 7.16
CA ALA A 51 -3.83 -5.70 8.26
C ALA A 51 -5.29 -5.60 8.76
N ARG A 52 -5.99 -4.51 8.43
CA ARG A 52 -7.41 -4.31 8.75
C ARG A 52 -8.35 -4.81 7.67
N ASP A 53 -7.86 -5.11 6.47
CA ASP A 53 -8.69 -5.62 5.38
C ASP A 53 -9.04 -7.09 5.61
N THR A 54 -10.28 -7.47 5.27
CA THR A 54 -10.76 -8.86 5.39
C THR A 54 -10.06 -9.82 4.42
N ILE A 55 -9.51 -9.29 3.32
CA ILE A 55 -8.81 -10.07 2.30
C ILE A 55 -7.48 -9.41 1.96
N ASP A 56 -6.58 -10.21 1.40
CA ASP A 56 -5.31 -9.70 0.90
C ASP A 56 -5.52 -8.80 -0.32
N LEU A 57 -5.20 -7.52 -0.15
CA LEU A 57 -5.21 -6.50 -1.20
C LEU A 57 -3.79 -6.01 -1.53
N ARG A 58 -2.75 -6.72 -1.08
CA ARG A 58 -1.36 -6.31 -1.28
C ARG A 58 -0.98 -6.48 -2.75
N GLY A 59 -0.06 -5.62 -3.22
CA GLY A 59 0.40 -5.64 -4.62
C GLY A 59 -0.63 -5.16 -5.65
N LEU A 60 -1.85 -4.80 -5.24
CA LEU A 60 -2.85 -4.24 -6.14
C LEU A 60 -2.65 -2.72 -6.31
N PRO A 61 -3.06 -2.16 -7.46
CA PRO A 61 -3.10 -0.71 -7.66
C PRO A 61 -4.07 -0.02 -6.69
N ASP A 62 -3.76 1.21 -6.28
CA ASP A 62 -4.56 1.96 -5.29
C ASP A 62 -6.06 2.08 -5.64
N HIS A 63 -6.36 2.38 -6.91
CA HIS A 63 -7.74 2.45 -7.39
C HIS A 63 -8.49 1.11 -7.29
N VAL A 64 -7.79 -0.02 -7.38
CA VAL A 64 -8.36 -1.36 -7.22
C VAL A 64 -8.60 -1.64 -5.74
N VAL A 65 -7.66 -1.29 -4.86
CA VAL A 65 -7.80 -1.43 -3.40
C VAL A 65 -9.01 -0.65 -2.90
N THR A 66 -9.12 0.63 -3.27
CA THR A 66 -10.25 1.49 -2.88
C THR A 66 -11.58 0.93 -3.36
N LYS A 67 -11.67 0.48 -4.63
CA LYS A 67 -12.90 -0.11 -5.16
C LYS A 67 -13.23 -1.45 -4.51
N ALA A 68 -12.23 -2.28 -4.23
CA ALA A 68 -12.42 -3.55 -3.53
C ALA A 68 -12.98 -3.32 -2.12
N ARG A 69 -12.39 -2.40 -1.35
CA ARG A 69 -12.88 -2.00 -0.03
C ARG A 69 -14.33 -1.51 -0.06
N ALA A 70 -14.69 -0.69 -1.05
CA ALA A 70 -16.05 -0.21 -1.23
C ALA A 70 -17.05 -1.35 -1.49
N ILE A 71 -16.67 -2.33 -2.33
CA ILE A 71 -17.49 -3.52 -2.58
C ILE A 71 -17.61 -4.37 -1.31
N ILE A 72 -16.51 -4.62 -0.59
CA ILE A 72 -16.52 -5.41 0.66
C ILE A 72 -17.46 -4.77 1.69
N ALA A 73 -17.36 -3.45 1.89
CA ALA A 73 -18.24 -2.72 2.79
C ALA A 73 -19.71 -2.87 2.37
N ALA A 74 -20.01 -2.66 1.08
CA ALA A 74 -21.34 -2.82 0.53
C ALA A 74 -21.91 -4.24 0.68
N LEU A 75 -21.08 -5.27 0.52
CA LEU A 75 -21.47 -6.67 0.73
C LEU A 75 -21.81 -6.92 2.20
N GLY A 76 -21.07 -6.31 3.14
CA GLY A 76 -21.40 -6.33 4.56
C GLY A 76 -22.75 -5.69 4.90
N GLU A 77 -23.18 -4.69 4.12
CA GLU A 77 -24.51 -4.08 4.20
C GLU A 77 -25.62 -4.92 3.53
N ASN A 78 -25.35 -6.16 3.13
CA ASN A 78 -26.26 -7.04 2.37
C ASN A 78 -26.65 -6.48 0.99
N LYS A 79 -25.84 -5.60 0.37
CA LYS A 79 -26.08 -5.19 -1.02
C LYS A 79 -25.88 -6.36 -1.97
N ASN A 80 -26.71 -6.40 -3.00
CA ASN A 80 -26.68 -7.46 -3.98
C ASN A 80 -25.42 -7.36 -4.86
N TYR A 81 -24.65 -8.45 -4.95
CA TYR A 81 -23.46 -8.53 -5.79
C TYR A 81 -23.71 -8.21 -7.28
N ARG A 82 -24.95 -8.35 -7.76
CA ARG A 82 -25.35 -8.04 -9.14
C ARG A 82 -25.30 -6.55 -9.44
N ASP A 83 -25.47 -5.68 -8.43
CA ASP A 83 -25.35 -4.23 -8.58
C ASP A 83 -23.93 -3.83 -9.01
N PHE A 84 -22.95 -4.57 -8.51
CA PHE A 84 -21.54 -4.42 -8.89
C PHE A 84 -21.17 -5.17 -10.18
N GLY A 85 -22.15 -5.67 -10.94
CA GLY A 85 -21.91 -6.48 -12.13
C GLY A 85 -21.37 -7.89 -11.84
N GLY A 86 -21.54 -8.36 -10.60
CA GLY A 86 -21.10 -9.67 -10.17
C GLY A 86 -21.91 -10.82 -10.77
N LYS A 87 -21.25 -11.96 -10.97
CA LYS A 87 -21.86 -13.16 -11.53
C LYS A 87 -21.33 -14.43 -10.89
N ARG A 88 -22.20 -15.42 -10.72
CA ARG A 88 -21.82 -16.78 -10.29
C ARG A 88 -20.99 -17.45 -11.38
N LEU A 89 -19.88 -18.07 -11.00
CA LEU A 89 -19.04 -18.83 -11.93
C LEU A 89 -19.80 -20.07 -12.43
N ARG A 90 -19.51 -20.51 -13.65
CA ARG A 90 -20.19 -21.69 -14.24
C ARG A 90 -19.68 -22.99 -13.62
N HIS A 91 -18.37 -23.13 -13.46
CA HIS A 91 -17.73 -24.34 -12.93
C HIS A 91 -17.88 -24.50 -11.41
N ASN A 92 -18.09 -23.40 -10.68
CA ASN A 92 -18.35 -23.43 -9.25
C ASN A 92 -19.42 -22.38 -8.92
N ARG A 93 -20.65 -22.85 -8.66
CA ARG A 93 -21.81 -21.98 -8.43
C ARG A 93 -21.79 -21.32 -7.04
N PHE A 94 -20.97 -21.84 -6.12
CA PHE A 94 -20.73 -21.25 -4.80
C PHE A 94 -19.77 -20.06 -4.85
N ILE A 95 -19.14 -19.80 -6.01
CA ILE A 95 -18.22 -18.68 -6.16
C ILE A 95 -18.84 -17.60 -7.05
N ILE A 96 -18.81 -16.38 -6.54
CA ILE A 96 -19.24 -15.17 -7.22
C ILE A 96 -18.02 -14.38 -7.64
N SER A 97 -17.99 -13.99 -8.91
CA SER A 97 -16.96 -13.14 -9.49
C SER A 97 -17.52 -11.74 -9.70
N ILE A 98 -16.94 -10.74 -9.03
CA ILE A 98 -17.31 -9.33 -9.10
C ILE A 98 -16.19 -8.55 -9.79
N PRO A 99 -16.47 -7.78 -10.86
CA PRO A 99 -15.44 -6.98 -11.52
C PRO A 99 -14.98 -5.80 -10.65
N VAL A 100 -13.67 -5.70 -10.42
CA VAL A 100 -13.03 -4.57 -9.72
C VAL A 100 -12.28 -3.72 -10.75
N GLY A 101 -13.04 -3.06 -11.62
CA GLY A 101 -12.48 -2.34 -12.77
C GLY A 101 -12.37 -3.23 -14.01
N ARG A 102 -11.40 -2.94 -14.90
CA ARG A 102 -11.32 -3.59 -16.22
C ARG A 102 -10.59 -4.94 -16.19
N ASN A 103 -9.52 -5.03 -15.40
CA ASN A 103 -8.58 -6.15 -15.45
C ASN A 103 -8.57 -7.01 -14.18
N TYR A 104 -9.31 -6.60 -13.14
CA TYR A 104 -9.33 -7.29 -11.85
C TYR A 104 -10.71 -7.80 -11.53
N ARG A 105 -10.76 -8.93 -10.83
CA ARG A 105 -11.99 -9.54 -10.34
C ARG A 105 -11.81 -9.99 -8.91
N MET A 106 -12.79 -9.65 -8.08
CA MET A 106 -12.93 -10.18 -6.74
C MET A 106 -13.69 -11.49 -6.81
N LEU A 107 -13.21 -12.49 -6.08
CA LEU A 107 -13.92 -13.74 -5.84
C LEU A 107 -14.52 -13.67 -4.44
N CYS A 108 -15.81 -13.97 -4.36
CA CYS A 108 -16.54 -14.10 -3.12
C CYS A 108 -17.15 -15.50 -3.05
N GLU A 109 -17.19 -16.08 -1.87
CA GLU A 109 -17.90 -17.32 -1.60
C GLU A 109 -19.34 -17.01 -1.16
N ASP A 110 -20.29 -17.74 -1.74
CA ASP A 110 -21.72 -17.67 -1.44
C ASP A 110 -22.03 -18.64 -0.30
N CYS A 111 -22.24 -18.10 0.91
CA CYS A 111 -22.68 -18.86 2.08
C CYS A 111 -24.20 -18.80 2.25
N GLY A 112 -24.95 -18.58 1.17
CA GLY A 112 -26.41 -18.43 1.18
C GLY A 112 -26.88 -17.05 1.64
N THR A 113 -26.68 -16.72 2.93
CA THR A 113 -27.18 -15.47 3.52
C THR A 113 -26.24 -14.28 3.29
N PHE A 114 -24.93 -14.54 3.25
CA PHE A 114 -23.92 -13.51 3.07
C PHE A 114 -22.82 -13.99 2.13
N LEU A 115 -22.08 -13.02 1.61
CA LEU A 115 -20.94 -13.27 0.72
C LEU A 115 -19.65 -12.99 1.46
N ILE A 116 -18.75 -13.97 1.47
CA ILE A 116 -17.42 -13.84 2.07
C ILE A 116 -16.44 -13.47 0.95
N PRO A 117 -15.86 -12.26 0.93
CA PRO A 117 -14.78 -11.94 0.02
C PRO A 117 -13.59 -12.87 0.30
N GLN A 118 -13.01 -13.44 -0.75
CA GLN A 118 -11.88 -14.38 -0.63
C GLN A 118 -10.57 -13.74 -1.14
N LYS A 119 -10.59 -13.22 -2.37
CA LYS A 119 -9.39 -12.64 -3.01
C LYS A 119 -9.72 -11.75 -4.21
N VAL A 120 -8.80 -10.85 -4.57
CA VAL A 120 -8.86 -10.08 -5.82
C VAL A 120 -7.72 -10.52 -6.73
N LEU A 121 -8.06 -10.89 -7.97
CA LEU A 121 -7.11 -11.42 -8.96
C LEU A 121 -7.17 -10.61 -10.24
N SER A 122 -6.03 -10.50 -10.92
CA SER A 122 -6.00 -10.02 -12.31
C SER A 122 -6.60 -11.06 -13.25
N HIS A 123 -7.00 -10.65 -14.45
CA HIS A 123 -7.44 -11.58 -15.50
C HIS A 123 -6.38 -12.63 -15.85
N GLU A 124 -5.10 -12.28 -15.75
CA GLU A 124 -3.99 -13.19 -16.04
C GLU A 124 -3.90 -14.29 -14.98
N ASP A 125 -3.92 -13.94 -13.70
CA ASP A 125 -3.90 -14.91 -12.59
C ASP A 125 -5.17 -15.78 -12.56
N TYR A 126 -6.32 -15.18 -12.90
CA TYR A 126 -7.60 -15.89 -13.05
C TYR A 126 -7.58 -16.94 -14.17
N ASN A 127 -6.85 -16.72 -15.26
CA ASN A 127 -6.81 -17.65 -16.39
C ASN A 127 -5.84 -18.83 -16.18
N VAL A 128 -4.80 -18.66 -15.35
CA VAL A 128 -3.86 -19.75 -15.01
C VAL A 128 -4.53 -20.81 -14.13
N CYS A 129 -5.55 -20.43 -13.35
CA CYS A 129 -6.24 -21.32 -12.42
C CYS A 129 -7.41 -22.11 -13.03
N LYS A 130 -7.49 -22.21 -14.37
CA LYS A 130 -8.42 -23.14 -15.03
C LYS A 130 -7.75 -24.52 -15.19
N PRO A 131 -8.26 -25.59 -14.55
CA PRO A 131 -7.81 -26.93 -14.89
C PRO A 131 -8.28 -27.26 -16.31
N GLY A 132 -7.33 -27.38 -17.26
CA GLY A 132 -7.61 -27.75 -18.65
C GLY A 132 -6.79 -27.02 -19.72
N SER A 133 -5.55 -26.59 -19.43
CA SER A 133 -4.53 -26.37 -20.48
C SER A 133 -3.60 -27.58 -20.53
#